data_AF-A0A2V7F235-F1
#
_entry.id   AF-A0A2V7F235-F1
#
_cell.length_a   1.000
_cell.length_b   1.000
_cell.length_c   1.000
_cell.angle_alpha   90.00
_cell.angle_beta   90.00
_cell.angle_gamma   90.00
#
_symmetry.space_group_name_H-M   'P 1'
#
loop_
_entity.id
_entity.type
_entity.pdbx_description
1 polymer ?
#
loop_
_entity_poly.entity_id
_entity_poly.type
_entity_poly.pdbx_seq_one_letter_code
_entity_poly.pdbx_strand_id
1 'polypeptide(L)'
;MRVRARLERLRVEDIMTQAPLVADMVAPLAEAGIALGAEKVVRPRDSAWTAFLKLGRTRGGRVAVVDGQALVGVVTQRDLQAALATNGAGPTDLARRAA
;
A
#
# COMPACT_ATOMS: atom_id res chain seq x y z
N MET A 1 19.12 -10.71 6.85
CA MET A 1 17.81 -10.70 6.13
C MET A 1 16.60 -10.55 7.07
N ARG A 2 16.58 -9.61 8.04
CA ARG A 2 15.42 -9.45 8.95
C ARG A 2 14.23 -8.69 8.34
N VAL A 3 14.51 -7.72 7.45
CA VAL A 3 13.48 -6.85 6.82
C VAL A 3 12.58 -7.64 5.88
N ARG A 4 13.16 -8.44 4.98
CA ARG A 4 12.40 -9.27 4.03
C ARG A 4 11.41 -10.19 4.74
N ALA A 5 11.90 -11.00 5.68
CA ALA A 5 11.08 -11.95 6.43
C ALA A 5 9.95 -11.28 7.23
N ARG A 6 10.11 -10.00 7.62
CA ARG A 6 9.07 -9.21 8.28
C ARG A 6 8.00 -8.77 7.27
N LEU A 7 8.41 -8.17 6.16
CA LEU A 7 7.52 -7.63 5.14
C LEU A 7 6.81 -8.74 4.34
N GLU A 8 7.36 -9.94 4.26
CA GLU A 8 6.68 -11.10 3.67
C GLU A 8 5.49 -11.58 4.50
N ARG A 9 5.45 -11.28 5.81
CA ARG A 9 4.33 -11.65 6.71
C ARG A 9 3.22 -10.61 6.78
N LEU A 10 3.51 -9.38 6.36
CA LEU A 10 2.54 -8.29 6.33
C LEU A 10 1.90 -8.23 4.95
N ARG A 11 0.61 -7.90 4.92
CA ARG A 11 -0.10 -7.60 3.68
C ARG A 11 -0.04 -6.11 3.40
N VAL A 12 -0.29 -5.76 2.14
CA VAL A 12 -0.43 -4.36 1.71
C VAL A 12 -1.58 -3.68 2.47
N GLU A 13 -2.70 -4.37 2.66
CA GLU A 13 -3.85 -3.86 3.41
C GLU A 13 -3.52 -3.52 4.87
N ASP A 14 -2.51 -4.17 5.46
CA ASP A 14 -2.06 -3.93 6.83
C ASP A 14 -1.19 -2.68 6.98
N ILE A 15 -0.75 -2.06 5.88
CA ILE A 15 0.19 -0.93 5.93
C ILE A 15 -0.26 0.27 5.11
N MET A 16 -1.13 0.07 4.13
CA MET A 16 -1.52 1.14 3.21
C MET A 16 -2.26 2.25 3.93
N THR A 17 -2.13 3.46 3.39
CA THR A 17 -3.08 4.53 3.67
C THR A 17 -4.33 4.28 2.82
N GLN A 18 -5.49 4.12 3.47
CA GLN A 18 -6.75 3.98 2.76
C GLN A 18 -7.06 5.28 2.01
N ALA A 19 -7.39 5.16 0.73
CA ALA A 19 -7.94 6.28 -0.02
C ALA A 19 -9.43 6.38 0.35
N PRO A 20 -9.93 7.52 0.86
CA PRO A 20 -11.37 7.73 0.88
C PRO A 20 -11.85 7.59 -0.57
N LEU A 21 -12.82 6.70 -0.80
CA LEU A 21 -13.49 6.56 -2.09
C LEU A 21 -13.98 7.96 -2.50
N VAL A 22 -13.24 8.62 -3.40
CA VAL A 22 -13.71 9.85 -4.03
C VAL A 22 -14.75 9.37 -5.04
N ALA A 23 -15.98 9.23 -4.57
CA ALA A 23 -17.10 8.63 -5.31
C ALA A 23 -17.40 9.34 -6.65
N ASP A 24 -16.89 10.56 -6.84
CA ASP A 24 -17.29 11.42 -7.97
C ASP A 24 -16.18 11.70 -9.00
N MET A 25 -14.97 11.15 -8.85
CA MET A 25 -13.90 11.28 -9.86
C MET A 25 -13.26 9.93 -10.17
N VAL A 26 -14.06 8.99 -10.68
CA VAL A 26 -13.57 7.68 -11.13
C VAL A 26 -13.38 7.73 -12.64
N ALA A 27 -12.17 8.08 -13.09
CA ALA A 27 -11.70 7.44 -14.31
C ALA A 27 -11.69 5.92 -14.02
N PRO A 28 -12.29 5.06 -14.86
CA PRO A 28 -12.26 3.62 -14.65
C PRO A 28 -10.82 3.17 -14.38
N LEU A 29 -10.56 2.43 -13.31
CA LEU A 29 -9.19 2.08 -12.95
C LEU A 29 -8.48 1.16 -13.97
N ALA A 30 -9.21 0.57 -14.93
CA ALA A 30 -8.59 0.03 -16.13
C ALA A 30 -7.68 1.09 -16.80
N GLU A 31 -8.16 2.33 -16.91
CA GLU A 31 -7.40 3.48 -17.39
C GLU A 31 -6.31 3.88 -16.39
N ALA A 32 -6.56 3.85 -15.09
CA ALA A 32 -5.55 4.20 -14.09
C ALA A 32 -4.39 3.19 -14.02
N GLY A 33 -4.67 1.89 -14.15
CA GLY A 33 -3.68 0.82 -14.18
C GLY A 33 -2.81 0.88 -15.44
N ILE A 34 -3.40 1.23 -16.58
CA ILE A 34 -2.67 1.54 -17.81
C ILE A 34 -1.86 2.83 -17.64
N ALA A 35 -2.42 3.89 -17.06
CA ALA A 35 -1.76 5.18 -16.85
C ALA A 35 -0.59 5.12 -15.86
N LEU A 36 -0.68 4.25 -14.84
CA LEU A 36 0.35 4.07 -13.82
C LEU A 36 1.40 3.02 -14.22
N GLY A 37 1.02 2.02 -15.02
CA GLY A 37 1.85 0.87 -15.35
C GLY A 37 1.97 -0.14 -14.21
N ALA A 38 2.23 -1.41 -14.53
CA ALA A 38 2.21 -2.53 -13.57
C ALA A 38 3.22 -2.40 -12.41
N GLU A 39 4.32 -1.66 -12.62
CA GLU A 39 5.35 -1.38 -11.60
C GLU A 39 4.84 -0.46 -10.49
N LYS A 40 3.74 0.27 -10.71
CA LYS A 40 3.17 1.23 -9.76
C LYS A 40 1.92 0.72 -9.05
N VAL A 41 1.58 -0.57 -9.20
CA VAL A 41 0.32 -1.14 -8.68
C VAL A 41 0.57 -2.42 -7.87
N VAL A 42 -0.12 -2.58 -6.74
CA VAL A 42 -0.22 -3.82 -5.95
C VAL A 42 -1.67 -4.10 -5.58
N ARG A 43 -1.95 -5.30 -5.07
CA ARG A 43 -3.27 -5.68 -4.53
C ARG A 43 -3.25 -5.71 -2.99
N PRO A 44 -4.40 -5.57 -2.31
CA PRO A 44 -4.49 -5.61 -0.84
C PRO A 44 -3.84 -6.85 -0.21
N ARG A 45 -4.01 -8.00 -0.87
CA ARG A 45 -3.51 -9.30 -0.44
C ARG A 45 -2.06 -9.58 -0.82
N ASP A 46 -1.43 -8.72 -1.62
CA ASP A 46 -0.01 -8.84 -1.90
C ASP A 46 0.80 -8.61 -0.61
N SER A 47 2.00 -9.16 -0.55
CA SER A 47 2.89 -8.91 0.57
C SER A 47 3.39 -7.46 0.58
N ALA A 48 3.64 -6.92 1.77
CA ALA A 48 4.33 -5.64 1.92
C ALA A 48 5.74 -5.66 1.30
N TRP A 49 6.35 -6.84 1.17
CA TRP A 49 7.61 -7.02 0.44
C TRP A 49 7.46 -6.72 -1.06
N THR A 50 6.36 -7.15 -1.68
CA THR A 50 6.03 -6.82 -3.07
C THR A 50 5.90 -5.31 -3.24
N ALA A 51 5.20 -4.64 -2.34
CA ALA A 51 5.07 -3.18 -2.36
C ALA A 51 6.42 -2.48 -2.19
N PHE A 52 7.26 -2.92 -1.25
CA PHE A 52 8.62 -2.40 -1.05
C PHE A 52 9.47 -2.49 -2.33
N LEU A 53 9.46 -3.64 -3.00
CA LEU A 53 10.20 -3.85 -4.25
C LEU A 53 9.72 -2.94 -5.38
N LYS A 54 8.40 -2.75 -5.50
CA LYS A 54 7.80 -1.84 -6.49
C LYS A 54 8.11 -0.39 -6.17
N LEU A 55 7.99 0.01 -4.90
CA LEU A 55 8.26 1.37 -4.46
C LEU A 55 9.69 1.80 -4.80
N GLY A 56 10.67 0.91 -4.59
CA GLY A 56 12.08 1.15 -4.94
C GLY A 56 12.35 1.33 -6.45
N ARG A 57 11.45 0.87 -7.32
CA ARG A 57 11.52 1.05 -8.77
C ARG A 57 10.76 2.27 -9.28
N THR A 58 9.93 2.88 -8.43
CA THR A 58 9.07 4.01 -8.82
C THR A 58 9.68 5.35 -8.45
N ARG A 59 9.79 6.24 -9.43
CA ARG A 59 10.07 7.66 -9.18
C ARG A 59 8.84 8.28 -8.51
N GLY A 60 8.97 8.69 -7.24
CA GLY A 60 7.91 9.36 -6.48
C GLY A 60 7.55 8.71 -5.14
N GLY A 61 8.04 7.50 -4.85
CA GLY A 61 7.91 6.88 -3.51
C GLY A 61 6.48 6.50 -3.11
N ARG A 62 5.63 6.14 -4.09
CA ARG A 62 4.24 5.73 -3.89
C ARG A 62 3.84 4.65 -4.90
N VAL A 63 3.03 3.70 -4.44
CA VAL A 63 2.47 2.59 -5.23
C VAL A 63 0.97 2.53 -4.94
N ALA A 64 0.15 2.48 -5.98
CA ALA A 64 -1.30 2.37 -5.87
C ALA A 64 -1.71 0.96 -5.41
N VAL A 65 -2.73 0.88 -4.56
CA VAL A 65 -3.35 -0.38 -4.16
C VAL A 65 -4.69 -0.50 -4.87
N VAL A 66 -4.81 -1.55 -5.69
CA VAL A 66 -5.98 -1.78 -6.54
C VAL A 66 -6.59 -3.13 -6.19
N ASP A 67 -7.89 -3.15 -5.94
CA ASP A 67 -8.68 -4.39 -5.84
C ASP A 67 -9.66 -4.47 -7.00
N GLY A 68 -9.51 -5.48 -7.86
CA GLY A 68 -10.24 -5.57 -9.11
C GLY A 68 -10.05 -4.34 -9.99
N GLN A 69 -11.07 -3.47 -10.04
CA GLN A 69 -11.12 -2.21 -10.79
C GLN A 69 -11.30 -1.00 -9.86
N ALA A 70 -10.91 -1.10 -8.58
CA ALA A 70 -11.08 -0.05 -7.60
C ALA A 70 -9.73 0.36 -6.99
N LEU A 71 -9.42 1.65 -6.96
CA LEU A 71 -8.30 2.21 -6.20
C LEU A 71 -8.74 2.23 -4.74
N VAL A 72 -8.18 1.34 -3.94
CA VAL A 72 -8.58 1.17 -2.53
C VAL A 72 -7.58 1.78 -1.56
N GLY A 73 -6.40 2.18 -2.05
CA GLY A 73 -5.40 2.83 -1.21
C GLY A 73 -4.10 3.17 -1.94
N VAL A 74 -3.14 3.62 -1.14
CA VAL A 74 -1.77 3.90 -1.58
C VAL A 74 -0.80 3.40 -0.52
N VAL A 75 0.31 2.82 -0.96
CA VAL A 75 1.47 2.55 -0.11
C VAL A 75 2.54 3.58 -0.42
N THR A 76 3.09 4.19 0.62
CA THR A 76 4.18 5.17 0.55
C THR A 76 5.41 4.68 1.30
N GLN A 77 6.54 5.37 1.12
CA GLN A 77 7.75 5.08 1.91
C GLN A 77 7.50 5.22 3.42
N ARG A 78 6.63 6.15 3.84
CA ARG A 78 6.29 6.37 5.25
C ARG A 78 5.56 5.18 5.85
N ASP A 79 4.65 4.57 5.10
CA ASP A 79 3.90 3.39 5.52
C ASP A 79 4.83 2.20 5.79
N LEU A 80 5.81 1.99 4.90
CA LEU A 80 6.83 0.96 5.07
C LEU A 80 7.73 1.24 6.28
N GLN A 81 8.13 2.49 6.50
CA GLN A 81 8.90 2.88 7.68
C GLN A 81 8.11 2.64 8.98
N ALA A 82 6.82 2.99 9.01
CA ALA A 82 5.96 2.73 10.15
C ALA A 82 5.82 1.23 10.42
N ALA A 83 5.60 0.42 9.38
CA ALA A 83 5.48 -1.03 9.50
C ALA A 83 6.76 -1.72 10.03
N LEU A 84 7.93 -1.15 9.70
CA LEU A 84 9.23 -1.63 10.17
C LEU A 84 9.56 -1.15 11.59
N ALA A 85 9.10 0.05 11.97
CA ALA A 85 9.29 0.61 13.31
C ALA A 85 8.36 -0.04 14.36
N THR A 86 7.21 -0.56 13.92
CA THR A 86 6.21 -1.11 14.83
C THR A 86 6.44 -2.61 15.05
N ASN A 87 6.94 -2.96 16.24
CA ASN A 87 7.09 -4.34 16.75
C ASN A 87 5.72 -5.02 17.01
N GLY A 88 4.83 -5.06 16.01
CA GLY A 88 3.61 -5.89 16.05
C GLY A 88 2.27 -5.19 16.28
N ALA A 89 2.18 -3.87 16.19
CA ALA A 89 0.89 -3.18 16.21
C ALA A 89 0.51 -2.74 14.79
N GLY A 90 -0.58 -3.33 14.26
CA GLY A 90 -1.15 -2.91 12.99
C GLY A 90 -1.80 -1.52 13.08
N PRO A 91 -2.18 -0.91 11.95
CA PRO A 91 -2.76 0.45 11.86
C PRO A 91 -4.00 0.63 12.75
N THR A 92 -4.73 -0.45 13.00
CA THR A 92 -5.92 -0.47 13.88
C THR A 92 -5.60 -0.09 15.32
N ASP A 93 -4.37 -0.29 15.79
CA ASP A 93 -3.98 -0.01 17.18
C ASP A 93 -3.58 1.46 17.40
N LEU A 94 -3.09 2.13 16.36
CA LEU A 94 -2.76 3.56 16.40
C LEU A 94 -4.02 4.44 16.39
N ALA A 95 -5.04 4.05 15.61
CA ALA A 95 -6.33 4.72 15.62
C ALA A 95 -7.06 4.61 16.98
N ARG A 96 -6.81 3.53 17.73
CA ARG A 96 -7.42 3.28 19.06
C ARG A 96 -6.74 4.06 20.19
N ARG A 97 -5.49 4.49 20.03
CA ARG A 97 -4.75 5.28 21.04
C ARG A 97 -5.01 6.79 20.96
N ALA A 98 -5.66 7.25 19.89
CA ALA A 98 -6.01 8.64 19.67
C ALA A 98 -7.47 8.97 20.04
N ALA A 99 -8.22 8.00 20.59
CA ALA A 99 -9.58 8.13 21.09
C ALA A 99 -9.60 7.88 22.61
#